data_AF-A0A9D2JKW9-F1
#
_entry.id   AF-A0A9D2JKW9-F1
#
_cell.length_a   1.000
_cell.length_b   1.000
_cell.length_c   1.000
_cell.angle_alpha   90.00
_cell.angle_beta   90.00
_cell.angle_gamma   90.00
#
_symmetry.space_group_name_H-M   'P 1'
#
loop_
_entity.id
_entity.type
_entity.pdbx_description
1 polymer ?
#
loop_
_entity_poly.entity_id
_entity_poly.type
_entity_poly.pdbx_seq_one_letter_code
_entity_poly.pdbx_strand_id
1 'polypeptide(L)'
;MKLRKLLAVGMAAALAASVISVSAAEGTVLFVYGGTSVGEGDAAMQKHLEDMGFTVEMVEASASSTDMANGKAMVYVGESVAADAVGTKFSSVDVPVMMGEPGLFDEMLMGDYNQTEGYEGTHTVVKADHPAAGGLSGEYKAFSTTAAPGWIYNYADTAEIIVEDQEGNAAVCLYDEGVAMIDGSTAPARRASFYIRGQDAANATAETWQVFDGVVNWLTGSTDEAPVESSEAPAESSTAPAESSETPATSQAESSAATSSPNTGDAGIATVLAVCGLSAAALVVLAKKNSK
;
A
#
# COMPACT_ATOMS: atom_id res chain seq x y z
N MET A 1 -61.63 4.38 -33.79
CA MET A 1 -60.37 5.16 -33.70
C MET A 1 -59.49 4.49 -32.65
N LYS A 2 -58.23 4.20 -33.00
CA LYS A 2 -57.37 3.17 -32.40
C LYS A 2 -56.90 3.50 -30.97
N LEU A 3 -57.10 2.57 -30.03
CA LEU A 3 -56.50 2.58 -28.69
C LEU A 3 -55.04 2.12 -28.81
N ARG A 4 -54.08 3.03 -28.61
CA ARG A 4 -52.64 2.73 -28.63
C ARG A 4 -52.25 2.10 -27.29
N LYS A 5 -51.90 0.81 -27.30
CA LYS A 5 -51.19 0.14 -26.19
C LYS A 5 -49.79 0.76 -26.08
N LEU A 6 -49.48 1.40 -24.95
CA LEU A 6 -48.11 1.70 -24.56
C LEU A 6 -47.49 0.42 -24.00
N LEU A 7 -46.52 -0.15 -24.71
CA LEU A 7 -45.57 -1.11 -24.15
C LEU A 7 -44.54 -0.30 -23.34
N ALA A 8 -44.51 -0.50 -22.02
CA ALA A 8 -43.39 -0.08 -21.21
C ALA A 8 -42.28 -1.13 -21.37
N VAL A 9 -41.17 -0.74 -22.00
CA VAL A 9 -39.93 -1.53 -21.98
C VAL A 9 -39.22 -1.18 -20.68
N GLY A 10 -39.25 -2.10 -19.72
CA GLY A 10 -38.47 -2.00 -18.49
C GLY A 10 -37.01 -2.29 -18.79
N MET A 11 -36.16 -1.28 -18.72
CA MET A 11 -34.70 -1.43 -18.70
C MET A 11 -34.30 -1.90 -17.30
N ALA A 12 -34.05 -3.20 -17.14
CA ALA A 12 -33.47 -3.73 -15.91
C ALA A 12 -31.97 -3.39 -15.90
N ALA A 13 -31.57 -2.43 -15.07
CA ALA A 13 -30.16 -2.22 -14.74
C ALA A 13 -29.72 -3.35 -13.81
N ALA A 14 -28.94 -4.29 -14.33
CA ALA A 14 -28.26 -5.28 -13.49
C ALA A 14 -27.08 -4.58 -12.80
N LEU A 15 -27.20 -4.33 -11.48
CA LEU A 15 -26.02 -4.08 -10.65
C LEU A 15 -25.26 -5.41 -10.55
N ALA A 16 -24.15 -5.52 -11.28
CA ALA A 16 -23.15 -6.53 -10.98
C ALA A 16 -22.42 -6.08 -9.71
N ALA A 17 -22.73 -6.70 -8.58
CA ALA A 17 -21.84 -6.63 -7.43
C ALA A 17 -20.55 -7.36 -7.82
N SER A 18 -19.45 -6.62 -7.97
CA SER A 18 -18.13 -7.23 -8.10
C SER A 18 -17.83 -7.91 -6.77
N VAL A 19 -17.85 -9.23 -6.76
CA VAL A 19 -17.28 -10.00 -5.66
C VAL A 19 -15.78 -9.85 -5.75
N ILE A 20 -15.23 -9.01 -4.88
CA ILE A 20 -13.78 -8.93 -4.67
C ILE A 20 -13.39 -10.25 -4.01
N SER A 21 -12.69 -11.10 -4.75
CA SER A 21 -12.14 -12.33 -4.22
C SER A 21 -10.79 -12.01 -3.59
N VAL A 22 -10.82 -11.69 -2.30
CA VAL A 22 -9.60 -11.68 -1.48
C VAL A 22 -9.01 -13.09 -1.56
N SER A 23 -7.89 -13.23 -2.28
CA SER A 23 -7.06 -14.43 -2.16
C SER A 23 -6.59 -14.47 -0.72
N ALA A 24 -6.81 -15.60 -0.03
CA ALA A 24 -6.20 -15.78 1.29
C ALA A 24 -4.68 -15.65 1.14
N ALA A 25 -4.04 -14.99 2.10
CA ALA A 25 -2.58 -14.98 2.17
C ALA A 25 -2.13 -16.43 2.40
N GLU A 26 -1.28 -16.97 1.51
CA GLU A 26 -0.81 -18.34 1.59
C GLU A 26 0.72 -18.38 1.68
N GLY A 27 1.25 -19.35 2.43
CA GLY A 27 2.69 -19.59 2.57
C GLY A 27 3.19 -19.47 4.00
N THR A 28 4.50 -19.62 4.15
CA THR A 28 5.18 -19.56 5.46
C THR A 28 5.93 -18.24 5.61
N VAL A 29 5.64 -17.49 6.68
CA VAL A 29 6.44 -16.35 7.13
C VAL A 29 7.54 -16.87 8.03
N LEU A 30 8.80 -16.52 7.75
CA LEU A 30 9.87 -16.67 8.73
C LEU A 30 9.83 -15.48 9.68
N PHE A 31 9.49 -15.72 10.93
CA PHE A 31 9.48 -14.69 11.96
C PHE A 31 10.72 -14.82 12.82
N VAL A 32 11.58 -13.80 12.81
CA VAL A 32 12.79 -13.74 13.60
C VAL A 32 12.52 -12.92 14.86
N TYR A 33 12.65 -13.54 16.03
CA TYR A 33 12.42 -12.90 17.34
C TYR A 33 13.68 -12.96 18.22
N GLY A 34 13.81 -12.08 19.20
CA GLY A 34 14.89 -12.10 20.18
C GLY A 34 14.47 -12.56 21.58
N GLY A 35 15.47 -12.84 22.41
CA GLY A 35 15.28 -13.28 23.80
C GLY A 35 15.13 -14.79 23.97
N THR A 36 14.95 -15.23 25.23
CA THR A 36 14.83 -16.66 25.58
C THR A 36 13.40 -17.20 25.45
N SER A 37 12.44 -16.32 25.16
CA SER A 37 11.02 -16.62 24.98
C SER A 37 10.38 -15.53 24.14
N VAL A 38 9.34 -15.87 23.39
CA VAL A 38 8.56 -14.91 22.59
C VAL A 38 7.86 -13.92 23.52
N GLY A 39 8.12 -12.62 23.33
CA GLY A 39 7.47 -11.54 24.07
C GLY A 39 6.01 -11.32 23.64
N GLU A 40 5.26 -10.51 24.38
CA GLU A 40 3.86 -10.19 24.07
C GLU A 40 3.73 -9.45 22.73
N GLY A 41 4.67 -8.56 22.40
CA GLY A 41 4.70 -7.84 21.12
C GLY A 41 4.89 -8.78 19.93
N ASP A 42 5.88 -9.66 20.00
CA ASP A 42 6.11 -10.67 18.96
C ASP A 42 4.94 -11.66 18.87
N ALA A 43 4.38 -12.07 20.00
CA ALA A 43 3.23 -12.96 20.04
C ALA A 43 1.98 -12.32 19.40
N ALA A 44 1.77 -11.02 19.61
CA ALA A 44 0.69 -10.27 18.95
C ALA A 44 0.90 -10.23 17.43
N MET A 45 2.15 -10.00 16.99
CA MET A 45 2.50 -9.95 15.58
C MET A 45 2.39 -11.33 14.90
N GLN A 46 2.91 -12.38 15.55
CA GLN A 46 2.74 -13.77 15.13
C GLN A 46 1.26 -14.09 14.94
N LYS A 47 0.45 -13.82 15.98
CA LYS A 47 -0.99 -14.10 15.95
C LYS A 47 -1.66 -13.36 14.79
N HIS A 48 -1.32 -12.10 14.57
CA HIS A 48 -1.95 -11.30 13.52
C HIS A 48 -1.61 -11.85 12.12
N LEU A 49 -0.35 -12.23 11.87
CA LEU A 49 0.05 -12.90 10.63
C LEU A 49 -0.65 -14.26 10.44
N GLU A 50 -0.85 -15.04 11.52
CA GLU A 50 -1.63 -16.28 11.47
C GLU A 50 -3.11 -16.01 11.16
N ASP A 51 -3.71 -14.96 11.72
CA ASP A 51 -5.09 -14.53 11.44
C ASP A 51 -5.25 -14.06 9.97
N MET A 52 -4.19 -13.53 9.35
CA MET A 52 -4.14 -13.22 7.91
C MET A 52 -4.07 -14.47 7.01
N GLY A 53 -3.80 -15.65 7.58
CA GLY A 53 -3.77 -16.93 6.85
C GLY A 53 -2.38 -17.54 6.66
N PHE A 54 -1.32 -16.86 7.09
CA PHE A 54 0.04 -17.39 6.99
C PHE A 54 0.31 -18.51 8.00
N THR A 55 1.19 -19.44 7.65
CA THR A 55 1.90 -20.24 8.66
C THR A 55 3.09 -19.43 9.16
N VAL A 56 3.25 -19.26 10.47
CA VAL A 56 4.40 -18.53 11.02
C VAL A 56 5.42 -19.51 11.59
N GLU A 57 6.64 -19.47 11.04
CA GLU A 57 7.80 -20.20 11.55
C GLU A 57 8.64 -19.25 12.42
N MET A 58 8.52 -19.41 13.74
CA MET A 58 9.28 -18.61 14.71
C MET A 58 10.71 -19.15 14.84
N VAL A 59 11.71 -18.27 14.69
CA VAL A 59 13.12 -18.58 14.91
C VAL A 59 13.78 -17.51 15.79
N GLU A 60 14.59 -17.95 16.76
CA GLU A 60 15.38 -17.04 17.56
C GLU A 60 16.49 -16.40 16.71
N ALA A 61 16.74 -15.10 16.88
CA ALA A 61 17.70 -14.33 16.10
C ALA A 61 19.08 -14.99 16.03
N SER A 62 19.60 -15.51 17.16
CA SER A 62 20.91 -16.16 17.20
C SER A 62 20.96 -17.49 16.44
N ALA A 63 19.82 -18.19 16.35
CA ALA A 63 19.66 -19.44 15.62
C ALA A 63 19.29 -19.25 14.13
N SER A 64 18.87 -18.05 13.76
CA SER A 64 18.47 -17.74 12.39
C SER A 64 19.66 -17.73 11.41
N SER A 65 19.40 -18.07 10.15
CA SER A 65 20.36 -17.96 9.05
C SER A 65 19.69 -17.47 7.77
N THR A 66 20.48 -16.94 6.84
CA THR A 66 20.02 -16.48 5.51
C THR A 66 19.24 -17.57 4.77
N ASP A 67 19.69 -18.82 4.81
CA ASP A 67 19.06 -19.94 4.10
C ASP A 67 17.64 -20.27 4.58
N MET A 68 17.28 -19.86 5.81
CA MET A 68 15.92 -20.06 6.33
C MET A 68 14.89 -19.20 5.60
N ALA A 69 15.32 -18.15 4.89
CA ALA A 69 14.43 -17.32 4.08
C ALA A 69 13.99 -18.03 2.78
N ASN A 70 14.70 -19.07 2.34
CA ASN A 70 14.42 -19.75 1.08
C ASN A 70 13.00 -20.37 1.07
N GLY A 71 12.22 -20.01 0.05
CA GLY A 71 10.86 -20.53 -0.15
C GLY A 71 9.83 -19.98 0.85
N LYS A 72 10.17 -18.97 1.65
CA LYS A 72 9.23 -18.26 2.51
C LYS A 72 8.41 -17.26 1.69
N ALA A 73 7.19 -16.99 2.14
CA ALA A 73 6.38 -15.92 1.58
C ALA A 73 6.99 -14.54 1.88
N MET A 74 7.57 -14.39 3.07
CA MET A 74 8.36 -13.24 3.50
C MET A 74 9.17 -13.59 4.75
N VAL A 75 10.13 -12.72 5.08
CA VAL A 75 10.78 -12.66 6.39
C VAL A 75 10.21 -11.45 7.16
N TYR A 76 9.79 -11.67 8.39
CA TYR A 76 9.53 -10.61 9.36
C TYR A 76 10.63 -10.64 10.42
N VAL A 77 11.37 -9.55 10.56
CA VAL A 77 12.35 -9.38 11.64
C VAL A 77 11.72 -8.50 12.70
N GLY A 78 11.34 -9.10 13.84
CA GLY A 78 10.69 -8.38 14.93
C GLY A 78 11.64 -7.44 15.67
N GLU A 79 11.10 -6.42 16.32
CA GLU A 79 11.90 -5.46 17.10
C GLU A 79 12.60 -6.10 18.31
N SER A 80 12.10 -7.24 18.82
CA SER A 80 12.76 -7.88 19.97
C SER A 80 14.16 -8.39 19.69
N VAL A 81 14.59 -8.46 18.43
CA VAL A 81 15.91 -8.99 18.05
C VAL A 81 17.03 -8.05 18.51
N ALA A 82 18.14 -8.64 18.94
CA ALA A 82 19.37 -7.87 19.05
C ALA A 82 19.96 -7.67 17.65
N ALA A 83 20.29 -6.43 17.29
CA ALA A 83 20.82 -6.10 15.97
C ALA A 83 22.07 -6.93 15.60
N ASP A 84 22.98 -7.16 16.55
CA ASP A 84 24.19 -7.97 16.33
C ASP A 84 23.90 -9.46 16.08
N ALA A 85 22.78 -9.99 16.60
CA ALA A 85 22.36 -11.37 16.38
C ALA A 85 21.80 -11.59 14.96
N VAL A 86 21.27 -10.55 14.32
CA VAL A 86 20.77 -10.62 12.93
C VAL A 86 21.81 -10.11 11.94
N GLY A 87 22.38 -8.93 12.18
CA GLY A 87 23.28 -8.23 11.28
C GLY A 87 22.71 -8.17 9.87
N THR A 88 23.48 -8.56 8.87
CA THR A 88 23.09 -8.48 7.47
C THR A 88 22.42 -9.73 6.91
N LYS A 89 22.05 -10.73 7.75
CA LYS A 89 21.55 -12.06 7.32
C LYS A 89 20.45 -12.00 6.26
N PHE A 90 19.56 -11.02 6.36
CA PHE A 90 18.38 -10.88 5.48
C PHE A 90 18.49 -9.68 4.51
N SER A 91 19.64 -9.02 4.42
CA SER A 91 19.84 -7.89 3.49
C SER A 91 19.80 -8.33 2.02
N SER A 92 20.31 -9.52 1.70
CA SER A 92 20.47 -9.99 0.32
C SER A 92 19.53 -11.13 -0.09
N VAL A 93 18.50 -11.44 0.71
CA VAL A 93 17.55 -12.53 0.38
C VAL A 93 16.60 -12.14 -0.73
N ASP A 94 16.30 -13.09 -1.61
CA ASP A 94 15.40 -12.95 -2.77
C ASP A 94 13.91 -13.17 -2.41
N VAL A 95 13.56 -13.02 -1.14
CA VAL A 95 12.17 -13.04 -0.65
C VAL A 95 11.84 -11.70 0.01
N PRO A 96 10.56 -11.28 0.04
CA PRO A 96 10.18 -10.04 0.68
C PRO A 96 10.61 -9.98 2.16
N VAL A 97 10.98 -8.78 2.63
CA VAL A 97 11.38 -8.57 4.04
C VAL A 97 10.65 -7.38 4.63
N MET A 98 10.03 -7.59 5.80
CA MET A 98 9.58 -6.52 6.67
C MET A 98 10.51 -6.42 7.89
N MET A 99 11.04 -5.22 8.14
CA MET A 99 11.96 -4.91 9.22
C MET A 99 11.22 -4.11 10.30
N GLY A 100 11.02 -4.72 11.47
CA GLY A 100 10.44 -4.08 12.65
C GLY A 100 11.49 -3.57 13.65
N GLU A 101 12.76 -3.97 13.51
CA GLU A 101 13.87 -3.48 14.33
C GLU A 101 14.55 -2.28 13.65
N PRO A 102 14.39 -1.05 14.17
CA PRO A 102 15.00 0.13 13.56
C PRO A 102 16.53 0.09 13.57
N GLY A 103 17.13 -0.50 14.60
CA GLY A 103 18.57 -0.70 14.72
C GLY A 103 19.18 -1.67 13.71
N LEU A 104 18.39 -2.14 12.75
CA LEU A 104 18.82 -2.92 11.60
C LEU A 104 18.51 -2.23 10.26
N PHE A 105 17.90 -1.05 10.23
CA PHE A 105 17.54 -0.39 8.97
C PHE A 105 18.78 -0.11 8.10
N ASP A 106 19.93 0.21 8.70
CA ASP A 106 21.19 0.44 8.00
C ASP A 106 21.87 -0.86 7.56
N GLU A 107 21.91 -1.90 8.41
CA GLU A 107 22.38 -3.23 7.98
C GLU A 107 21.53 -3.84 6.85
N MET A 108 20.26 -3.44 6.76
CA MET A 108 19.32 -3.87 5.71
C MET A 108 19.30 -2.91 4.51
N LEU A 109 20.21 -1.93 4.48
CA LEU A 109 20.41 -0.95 3.42
C LEU A 109 19.19 -0.03 3.18
N MET A 110 18.24 -0.02 4.11
CA MET A 110 17.01 0.77 4.04
C MET A 110 17.25 2.23 4.43
N GLY A 111 18.24 2.50 5.28
CA GLY A 111 18.63 3.84 5.65
C GLY A 111 18.97 4.02 7.11
N ASP A 112 19.27 5.25 7.50
CA ASP A 112 19.56 5.58 8.89
C ASP A 112 18.25 5.72 9.68
N TYR A 113 18.27 5.24 10.93
CA TYR A 113 17.09 5.21 11.77
C TYR A 113 17.17 6.19 12.94
N ASN A 114 15.99 6.57 13.43
CA ASN A 114 15.85 7.19 14.73
C ASN A 114 14.62 6.61 15.44
N GLN A 115 14.49 6.91 16.72
CA GLN A 115 13.39 6.44 17.54
C GLN A 115 13.08 7.45 18.63
N THR A 116 11.89 7.32 19.22
CA THR A 116 11.51 8.11 20.38
C THR A 116 10.91 7.22 21.46
N GLU A 117 10.87 7.73 22.67
CA GLU A 117 10.24 7.12 23.83
C GLU A 117 9.12 8.04 24.30
N GLY A 118 8.04 7.48 24.86
CA GLY A 118 6.98 8.32 25.40
C GLY A 118 6.07 8.96 24.35
N TYR A 119 5.95 8.37 23.16
CA TYR A 119 5.17 8.88 22.04
C TYR A 119 3.66 8.79 22.29
N GLU A 120 2.96 9.91 22.09
CA GLU A 120 1.49 10.00 22.20
C GLU A 120 0.83 10.63 20.96
N GLY A 121 1.63 10.90 19.92
CA GLY A 121 1.23 11.60 18.71
C GLY A 121 0.41 10.77 17.72
N THR A 122 0.20 11.35 16.55
CA THR A 122 -0.53 10.77 15.43
C THR A 122 0.40 10.34 14.30
N HIS A 123 -0.11 9.54 13.38
CA HIS A 123 0.55 9.18 12.13
C HIS A 123 -0.36 9.62 10.99
N THR A 124 0.22 9.94 9.83
CA THR A 124 -0.53 10.38 8.65
C THR A 124 -0.20 9.48 7.47
N VAL A 125 -1.22 8.93 6.84
CA VAL A 125 -1.06 8.24 5.54
C VAL A 125 -0.85 9.31 4.46
N VAL A 126 0.35 9.36 3.88
CA VAL A 126 0.73 10.34 2.84
C VAL A 126 0.57 9.81 1.42
N LYS A 127 0.48 8.48 1.25
CA LYS A 127 0.17 7.81 -0.03
C LYS A 127 -1.06 6.90 0.09
N ALA A 128 -2.24 7.51 0.25
CA ALA A 128 -3.50 6.77 0.48
C ALA A 128 -3.91 5.84 -0.68
N ASP A 129 -3.52 6.17 -1.92
CA ASP A 129 -3.82 5.35 -3.10
C ASP A 129 -2.87 4.13 -3.24
N HIS A 130 -1.79 4.07 -2.46
CA HIS A 130 -0.87 2.94 -2.49
C HIS A 130 -1.48 1.73 -1.76
N PRO A 131 -1.41 0.49 -2.30
CA PRO A 131 -2.03 -0.69 -1.68
C PRO A 131 -1.57 -0.92 -0.24
N ALA A 132 -0.33 -0.57 0.08
CA ALA A 132 0.21 -0.66 1.43
C ALA A 132 -0.46 0.25 2.47
N ALA A 133 -1.24 1.25 2.05
CA ALA A 133 -2.07 2.03 2.96
C ALA A 133 -3.25 1.21 3.51
N GLY A 134 -3.56 0.04 2.95
CA GLY A 134 -4.68 -0.80 3.39
C GLY A 134 -6.04 -0.13 3.21
N GLY A 135 -6.14 0.88 2.32
CA GLY A 135 -7.33 1.73 2.16
C GLY A 135 -7.52 2.77 3.27
N LEU A 136 -6.57 2.91 4.20
CA LEU A 136 -6.56 3.98 5.19
C LEU A 136 -6.12 5.30 4.53
N SER A 137 -6.63 6.43 5.03
CA SER A 137 -6.22 7.76 4.59
C SER A 137 -6.28 8.76 5.73
N GLY A 138 -5.50 9.83 5.63
CA GLY A 138 -5.48 10.89 6.63
C GLY A 138 -4.73 10.51 7.91
N GLU A 139 -5.03 11.25 8.97
CA GLU A 139 -4.38 11.12 10.27
C GLU A 139 -5.06 10.06 11.14
N TYR A 140 -4.26 9.26 11.86
CA TYR A 140 -4.72 8.25 12.80
C TYR A 140 -3.81 8.17 14.03
N LYS A 141 -4.34 7.63 15.13
CA LYS A 141 -3.53 7.32 16.31
C LYS A 141 -2.97 5.92 16.16
N ALA A 142 -1.64 5.76 16.19
CA ALA A 142 -1.03 4.46 15.97
C ALA A 142 -1.12 3.52 17.19
N PHE A 143 -1.13 4.08 18.40
CA PHE A 143 -1.12 3.33 19.65
C PHE A 143 -2.22 3.82 20.60
N SER A 144 -2.83 2.88 21.31
CA SER A 144 -3.87 3.18 22.30
C SER A 144 -3.31 3.80 23.58
N THR A 145 -2.05 3.50 23.90
CA THR A 145 -1.27 4.06 25.01
C THR A 145 -0.01 4.73 24.50
N THR A 146 0.75 5.35 25.41
CA THR A 146 2.10 5.83 25.13
C THR A 146 2.98 4.68 24.59
N ALA A 147 3.81 4.96 23.60
CA ALA A 147 4.62 3.98 22.86
C ALA A 147 6.03 4.52 22.54
N ALA A 148 6.85 3.74 21.85
CA ALA A 148 8.22 4.11 21.49
C ALA A 148 8.56 3.81 20.01
N PRO A 149 7.87 4.39 19.02
CA PRO A 149 8.06 4.05 17.61
C PRO A 149 9.45 4.44 17.08
N GLY A 150 9.85 3.77 15.99
CA GLY A 150 11.05 4.08 15.21
C GLY A 150 10.72 4.36 13.75
N TRP A 151 11.64 5.02 13.04
CA TRP A 151 11.44 5.43 11.65
C TRP A 151 12.77 5.60 10.92
N ILE A 152 12.70 5.70 9.59
CA ILE A 152 13.86 6.06 8.76
C ILE A 152 13.89 7.58 8.60
N TYR A 153 15.05 8.21 8.83
CA TYR A 153 15.22 9.66 8.64
C TYR A 153 16.15 10.02 7.47
N ASN A 154 16.91 9.05 6.97
CA ASN A 154 17.72 9.17 5.76
C ASN A 154 17.54 7.90 4.94
N TYR A 155 17.01 8.02 3.73
CA TYR A 155 16.61 6.92 2.84
C TYR A 155 17.01 7.24 1.40
N ALA A 156 16.98 6.23 0.52
CA ALA A 156 17.24 6.47 -0.91
C ALA A 156 16.07 7.22 -1.58
N ASP A 157 16.33 7.97 -2.65
CA ASP A 157 15.30 8.72 -3.40
C ASP A 157 14.20 7.82 -4.01
N THR A 158 14.49 6.53 -4.14
CA THR A 158 13.59 5.47 -4.60
C THR A 158 12.65 4.93 -3.53
N ALA A 159 12.85 5.33 -2.27
CA ALA A 159 11.99 4.96 -1.17
C ALA A 159 10.57 5.50 -1.34
N GLU A 160 9.58 4.68 -1.02
CA GLU A 160 8.19 5.09 -0.99
C GLU A 160 7.69 5.23 0.45
N ILE A 161 7.44 6.47 0.88
CA ILE A 161 6.90 6.75 2.21
C ILE A 161 5.38 6.64 2.18
N ILE A 162 4.83 5.70 2.96
CA ILE A 162 3.39 5.45 3.03
C ILE A 162 2.77 6.19 4.20
N VAL A 163 3.46 6.16 5.33
CA VAL A 163 3.05 6.78 6.58
C VAL A 163 4.18 7.62 7.13
N GLU A 164 3.83 8.84 7.53
CA GLU A 164 4.69 9.72 8.30
C GLU A 164 4.19 9.82 9.75
N ASP A 165 5.10 10.05 10.70
CA ASP A 165 4.71 10.48 12.05
C ASP A 165 4.31 11.98 12.06
N GLN A 166 3.94 12.51 13.22
CA GLN A 166 3.53 13.91 13.36
C GLN A 166 4.63 14.94 13.03
N GLU A 167 5.90 14.53 12.98
CA GLU A 167 7.05 15.37 12.65
C GLU A 167 7.48 15.22 11.18
N GLY A 168 6.78 14.39 10.40
CA GLY A 168 7.10 14.13 8.99
C GLY A 168 8.16 13.04 8.80
N ASN A 169 8.45 12.24 9.82
CA ASN A 169 9.42 11.16 9.71
C ASN A 169 8.82 9.92 9.05
N ALA A 170 9.60 9.18 8.25
CA ALA A 170 9.11 8.02 7.50
C ALA A 170 8.88 6.78 8.38
N ALA A 171 7.70 6.70 8.99
CA ALA A 171 7.28 5.62 9.86
C ALA A 171 7.03 4.30 9.11
N VAL A 172 6.54 4.35 7.87
CA VAL A 172 6.45 3.19 6.97
C VAL A 172 7.09 3.57 5.63
N CYS A 173 8.23 2.93 5.34
CA CYS A 173 9.02 3.14 4.14
C CYS A 173 9.12 1.83 3.35
N LEU A 174 8.87 1.90 2.05
CA LEU A 174 8.87 0.74 1.16
C LEU A 174 9.92 0.88 0.05
N TYR A 175 10.40 -0.26 -0.43
CA TYR A 175 11.26 -0.38 -1.60
C TYR A 175 10.75 -1.52 -2.47
N ASP A 176 10.39 -1.22 -3.72
CA ASP A 176 10.05 -2.26 -4.71
C ASP A 176 11.28 -3.11 -5.06
N GLU A 177 11.05 -4.30 -5.60
CA GLU A 177 12.12 -5.12 -6.16
C GLU A 177 12.87 -4.37 -7.28
N GLY A 178 14.20 -4.44 -7.26
CA GLY A 178 15.07 -3.87 -8.27
C GLY A 178 15.33 -2.36 -8.15
N VAL A 179 14.65 -1.65 -7.24
CA VAL A 179 14.93 -0.22 -7.01
C VAL A 179 16.21 -0.04 -6.21
N ALA A 180 16.83 1.13 -6.35
CA ALA A 180 18.05 1.45 -5.61
C ALA A 180 17.78 1.48 -4.09
N MET A 181 18.74 1.00 -3.30
CA MET A 181 18.81 1.12 -1.84
C MET A 181 19.82 2.21 -1.46
N ILE A 182 19.99 2.50 -0.17
CA ILE A 182 20.77 3.69 0.26
C ILE A 182 22.26 3.64 -0.13
N ASP A 183 22.81 2.44 -0.31
CA ASP A 183 24.19 2.22 -0.74
C ASP A 183 24.36 2.19 -2.28
N GLY A 184 23.27 2.35 -3.03
CA GLY A 184 23.23 2.26 -4.49
C GLY A 184 23.12 0.85 -5.05
N SER A 185 23.06 -0.19 -4.20
CA SER A 185 22.65 -1.54 -4.61
C SER A 185 21.16 -1.57 -4.96
N THR A 186 20.66 -2.70 -5.48
CA THR A 186 19.24 -2.88 -5.79
C THR A 186 18.58 -3.82 -4.79
N ALA A 187 17.34 -3.51 -4.37
CA ALA A 187 16.54 -4.39 -3.52
C ALA A 187 16.32 -5.75 -4.23
N PRO A 188 16.75 -6.90 -3.66
CA PRO A 188 16.58 -8.20 -4.30
C PRO A 188 15.13 -8.68 -4.39
N ALA A 189 14.28 -8.17 -3.50
CA ALA A 189 12.84 -8.38 -3.42
C ALA A 189 12.24 -7.19 -2.65
N ARG A 190 10.90 -7.06 -2.62
CA ARG A 190 10.23 -5.97 -1.89
C ARG A 190 10.66 -5.87 -0.43
N ARG A 191 10.93 -4.66 0.06
CA ARG A 191 11.34 -4.36 1.44
C ARG A 191 10.41 -3.34 2.09
N ALA A 192 10.13 -3.51 3.38
CA ALA A 192 9.34 -2.56 4.15
C ALA A 192 9.95 -2.34 5.54
N SER A 193 9.96 -1.10 6.02
CA SER A 193 10.12 -0.80 7.44
C SER A 193 8.75 -0.64 8.10
N PHE A 194 8.68 -0.90 9.40
CA PHE A 194 7.48 -0.63 10.18
C PHE A 194 7.84 -0.04 11.54
N TYR A 195 7.02 0.90 12.01
CA TYR A 195 7.37 1.75 13.15
C TYR A 195 7.12 1.14 14.53
N ILE A 196 6.40 0.02 14.63
CA ILE A 196 6.08 -0.60 15.93
C ILE A 196 7.36 -1.14 16.56
N ARG A 197 7.57 -0.81 17.84
CA ARG A 197 8.71 -1.28 18.62
C ARG A 197 8.31 -1.95 19.92
N GLY A 198 9.25 -2.66 20.53
CA GLY A 198 9.13 -3.26 21.85
C GLY A 198 7.93 -4.19 21.95
N GLN A 199 7.13 -3.94 22.98
CA GLN A 199 5.88 -4.67 23.21
C GLN A 199 4.67 -3.90 22.66
N ASP A 200 4.87 -2.80 21.92
CA ASP A 200 3.80 -1.86 21.56
C ASP A 200 2.83 -2.42 20.53
N ALA A 201 3.16 -3.54 19.87
CA ALA A 201 2.20 -4.29 19.05
C ALA A 201 0.95 -4.69 19.87
N ALA A 202 1.11 -4.98 21.17
CA ALA A 202 -0.02 -5.28 22.07
C ALA A 202 -0.97 -4.08 22.25
N ASN A 203 -0.50 -2.85 21.97
CA ASN A 203 -1.24 -1.61 22.11
C ASN A 203 -1.61 -0.96 20.77
N ALA A 204 -1.25 -1.59 19.64
CA ALA A 204 -1.54 -1.10 18.29
C ALA A 204 -3.05 -0.96 18.06
N THR A 205 -3.45 0.15 17.43
CA THR A 205 -4.84 0.42 17.07
C THR A 205 -5.28 -0.38 15.85
N ALA A 206 -6.60 -0.39 15.59
CA ALA A 206 -7.14 -1.04 14.40
C ALA A 206 -6.59 -0.41 13.10
N GLU A 207 -6.36 0.90 13.11
CA GLU A 207 -5.77 1.64 11.98
C GLU A 207 -4.31 1.23 11.75
N THR A 208 -3.52 1.02 12.80
CA THR A 208 -2.16 0.47 12.67
C THR A 208 -2.18 -0.92 12.06
N TRP A 209 -3.08 -1.80 12.52
CA TRP A 209 -3.22 -3.14 11.95
C TRP A 209 -3.71 -3.11 10.49
N GLN A 210 -4.55 -2.15 10.12
CA GLN A 210 -4.98 -1.96 8.74
C GLN A 210 -3.82 -1.57 7.81
N VAL A 211 -2.92 -0.68 8.25
CA VAL A 211 -1.71 -0.35 7.48
C VAL A 211 -0.77 -1.57 7.45
N PHE A 212 -0.59 -2.27 8.57
CA PHE A 212 0.22 -3.49 8.61
C PHE A 212 -0.26 -4.52 7.59
N ASP A 213 -1.57 -4.79 7.54
CA ASP A 213 -2.19 -5.71 6.58
C ASP A 213 -1.93 -5.27 5.13
N GLY A 214 -2.06 -3.97 4.87
CA GLY A 214 -1.74 -3.38 3.56
C GLY A 214 -0.30 -3.65 3.16
N VAL A 215 0.65 -3.38 4.06
CA VAL A 215 2.09 -3.58 3.79
C VAL A 215 2.41 -5.06 3.58
N VAL A 216 1.88 -5.95 4.41
CA VAL A 216 2.09 -7.40 4.26
C VAL A 216 1.51 -7.90 2.93
N ASN A 217 0.29 -7.52 2.58
CA ASN A 217 -0.31 -7.90 1.30
C ASN A 217 0.49 -7.36 0.10
N TRP A 218 1.02 -6.14 0.19
CA TRP A 218 1.90 -5.59 -0.84
C TRP A 218 3.22 -6.35 -0.92
N LEU A 219 3.86 -6.69 0.20
CA LEU A 219 5.09 -7.48 0.23
C LEU A 219 4.90 -8.85 -0.44
N THR A 220 3.81 -9.54 -0.13
CA THR A 220 3.55 -10.91 -0.59
C THR A 220 2.82 -10.99 -1.93
N GLY A 221 2.45 -9.85 -2.54
CA GLY A 221 1.68 -9.80 -3.78
C GLY A 221 0.26 -10.34 -3.64
N SER A 222 -0.29 -10.37 -2.43
CA SER A 222 -1.66 -10.81 -2.12
C SER A 222 -2.69 -9.69 -2.32
N THR A 223 -2.28 -8.56 -2.92
CA THR A 223 -3.17 -7.44 -3.23
C THR A 223 -4.17 -7.81 -4.33
N ASP A 224 -5.41 -7.32 -4.18
CA ASP A 224 -6.50 -7.32 -5.18
C ASP A 224 -6.14 -6.47 -6.43
N GLU A 225 -5.00 -6.72 -7.06
CA GLU A 225 -4.71 -6.15 -8.37
C GLU A 225 -5.44 -7.02 -9.40
N ALA A 226 -6.65 -6.59 -9.74
CA ALA A 226 -7.34 -7.11 -10.92
C ALA A 226 -6.37 -7.08 -12.11
N PRO A 227 -6.27 -8.14 -12.93
CA PRO A 227 -5.48 -8.09 -14.15
C PRO A 227 -5.98 -6.90 -14.97
N VAL A 228 -5.10 -5.93 -15.22
CA VAL A 228 -5.32 -4.97 -16.31
C VAL A 228 -5.25 -5.77 -17.60
N GLU A 229 -6.37 -6.40 -17.97
CA GLU A 229 -6.61 -6.94 -19.31
C GLU A 229 -6.35 -5.78 -20.28
N SER A 230 -5.17 -5.84 -20.90
CA SER A 230 -4.77 -4.98 -22.00
C SER A 230 -5.74 -5.24 -23.14
N SER A 231 -6.84 -4.48 -23.15
CA SER A 231 -7.77 -4.38 -24.27
C SER A 231 -7.08 -3.63 -25.41
N GLU A 232 -6.17 -4.32 -26.09
CA GLU A 232 -5.74 -3.93 -27.42
C GLU A 232 -6.87 -4.30 -28.39
N ALA A 233 -7.82 -3.38 -28.56
CA ALA A 233 -8.83 -3.48 -29.60
C ALA A 233 -8.13 -3.37 -30.97
N PRO A 234 -8.43 -4.24 -31.96
CA PRO A 234 -7.78 -4.20 -33.26
C PRO A 234 -8.18 -2.91 -33.99
N ALA A 235 -7.18 -2.15 -34.46
CA ALA A 235 -7.39 -1.03 -35.35
C ALA A 235 -8.03 -1.52 -36.67
N GLU A 236 -9.29 -1.15 -36.90
CA GLU A 236 -9.93 -1.32 -38.20
C GLU A 236 -9.21 -0.44 -39.23
N SER A 237 -8.49 -1.10 -40.13
CA SER A 237 -7.82 -0.53 -41.30
C SER A 237 -8.86 -0.08 -42.33
N SER A 238 -9.18 1.21 -42.33
CA SER A 238 -9.94 1.85 -43.42
C SER A 238 -8.98 2.27 -44.53
N THR A 239 -9.04 1.54 -45.65
CA THR A 239 -8.31 1.85 -46.87
C THR A 239 -9.08 2.87 -47.71
N ALA A 240 -8.43 3.98 -48.07
CA ALA A 240 -8.86 4.87 -49.15
C ALA A 240 -7.74 5.00 -50.19
N PRO A 241 -8.07 5.15 -51.49
CA PRO A 241 -7.14 4.84 -52.58
C PRO A 241 -6.26 6.03 -53.00
N ALA A 242 -5.14 5.68 -53.61
CA ALA A 242 -4.13 6.56 -54.17
C ALA A 242 -4.62 7.36 -55.39
N GLU A 243 -4.13 8.60 -55.55
CA GLU A 243 -3.78 9.14 -56.86
C GLU A 243 -2.66 10.21 -56.78
N SER A 244 -1.56 9.92 -57.50
CA SER A 244 -0.59 10.77 -58.19
C SER A 244 -0.32 12.22 -57.76
N SER A 245 0.96 12.56 -57.49
CA SER A 245 1.91 13.06 -58.53
C SER A 245 3.18 13.69 -57.93
N GLU A 246 4.30 13.25 -58.50
CA GLU A 246 5.61 13.87 -58.76
C GLU A 246 6.19 15.04 -57.94
N THR A 247 7.45 14.81 -57.53
CA THR A 247 8.57 15.66 -57.04
C THR A 247 9.05 16.71 -58.08
N PRO A 248 10.11 17.57 -57.86
CA PRO A 248 11.02 17.72 -56.70
C PRO A 248 11.46 19.17 -56.28
N ALA A 249 12.08 19.22 -55.09
CA ALA A 249 13.28 19.97 -54.66
C ALA A 249 13.35 21.51 -54.68
N THR A 250 13.73 22.10 -53.53
CA THR A 250 15.11 22.56 -53.20
C THR A 250 15.09 23.71 -52.16
N SER A 251 16.00 23.62 -51.18
CA SER A 251 16.74 24.74 -50.53
C SER A 251 16.13 25.60 -49.39
N GLN A 252 16.71 25.34 -48.21
CA GLN A 252 17.39 26.27 -47.27
C GLN A 252 16.64 27.39 -46.49
N ALA A 253 17.07 27.42 -45.22
CA ALA A 253 17.49 28.58 -44.43
C ALA A 253 16.46 29.29 -43.52
N GLU A 254 16.74 29.10 -42.21
CA GLU A 254 16.97 30.13 -41.20
C GLU A 254 15.83 31.01 -40.67
N SER A 255 15.76 30.99 -39.33
CA SER A 255 15.76 32.15 -38.43
C SER A 255 14.45 32.72 -37.87
N SER A 256 14.55 32.95 -36.56
CA SER A 256 14.01 34.05 -35.75
C SER A 256 12.51 34.13 -35.41
N ALA A 257 12.25 33.79 -34.14
CA ALA A 257 11.80 34.67 -33.07
C ALA A 257 10.54 35.56 -33.22
N ALA A 258 9.72 35.43 -32.17
CA ALA A 258 9.06 36.47 -31.38
C ALA A 258 7.61 36.91 -31.72
N THR A 259 6.77 36.67 -30.68
CA THR A 259 5.72 37.55 -30.11
C THR A 259 4.49 37.91 -30.93
N SER A 260 3.29 37.49 -30.46
CA SER A 260 2.37 38.34 -29.66
C SER A 260 0.95 37.72 -29.52
N SER A 261 0.42 37.72 -28.29
CA SER A 261 -1.00 37.61 -27.85
C SER A 261 -1.96 38.59 -28.60
N PRO A 262 -3.33 38.56 -28.48
CA PRO A 262 -4.13 38.09 -27.32
C PRO A 262 -5.55 37.47 -27.54
N ASN A 263 -6.01 36.77 -26.48
CA ASN A 263 -7.33 36.73 -25.81
C ASN A 263 -8.65 36.39 -26.56
N THR A 264 -9.44 35.40 -26.05
CA THR A 264 -10.76 35.58 -25.37
C THR A 264 -11.60 34.28 -25.31
N GLY A 265 -12.26 34.05 -24.15
CA GLY A 265 -13.43 33.16 -23.95
C GLY A 265 -13.08 31.69 -23.66
N ASP A 266 -13.72 30.94 -22.76
CA ASP A 266 -15.01 31.09 -22.10
C ASP A 266 -15.08 30.11 -20.90
N ALA A 267 -16.09 30.28 -20.05
CA ALA A 267 -16.34 29.63 -18.77
C ALA A 267 -16.57 28.11 -18.82
N GLY A 268 -16.33 27.41 -17.70
CA GLY A 268 -16.68 25.99 -17.55
C GLY A 268 -16.29 25.34 -16.22
N ILE A 269 -16.88 25.82 -15.13
CA ILE A 269 -16.95 25.13 -13.83
C ILE A 269 -17.71 23.80 -13.96
N ALA A 270 -17.11 22.69 -13.55
CA ALA A 270 -17.80 21.40 -13.41
C ALA A 270 -17.67 20.88 -11.98
N THR A 271 -18.65 21.27 -11.17
CA THR A 271 -19.06 20.64 -9.92
C THR A 271 -19.49 19.20 -10.21
N VAL A 272 -18.81 18.20 -9.64
CA VAL A 272 -19.33 16.82 -9.61
C VAL A 272 -20.21 16.68 -8.37
N LEU A 273 -21.52 16.66 -8.62
CA LEU A 273 -22.55 16.28 -7.67
C LEU A 273 -22.40 14.78 -7.33
N ALA A 274 -22.06 14.45 -6.09
CA ALA A 274 -22.31 13.13 -5.55
C ALA A 274 -23.80 13.02 -5.18
N VAL A 275 -24.55 12.18 -5.90
CA VAL A 275 -25.93 11.80 -5.55
C VAL A 275 -25.94 10.41 -4.92
N CYS A 276 -26.63 10.35 -3.78
CA CYS A 276 -26.88 9.24 -2.88
C CYS A 276 -27.45 7.95 -3.49
N GLY A 277 -27.19 6.84 -2.78
CA GLY A 277 -28.08 5.68 -2.60
C GLY A 277 -27.66 4.91 -1.35
N LEU A 278 -28.22 5.18 -0.16
CA LEU A 278 -29.42 4.56 0.44
C LEU A 278 -29.39 3.01 0.49
N SER A 279 -29.18 2.45 1.69
CA SER A 279 -29.70 1.14 2.08
C SER A 279 -30.37 1.26 3.46
N ALA A 280 -31.59 0.74 3.54
CA ALA A 280 -32.48 0.81 4.67
C ALA A 280 -32.65 -0.57 5.33
N ALA A 281 -32.59 -0.61 6.67
CA ALA A 281 -33.35 -1.48 7.59
C ALA A 281 -32.81 -1.22 9.02
N ALA A 282 -33.58 -1.04 10.10
CA ALA A 282 -35.01 -1.11 10.34
C ALA A 282 -35.34 -0.22 11.56
N LEU A 283 -36.39 0.60 11.46
CA LEU A 283 -36.96 1.33 12.60
C LEU A 283 -38.24 0.60 13.03
N VAL A 284 -38.22 0.02 14.23
CA VAL A 284 -39.40 -0.53 14.91
C VAL A 284 -40.22 0.64 15.47
N VAL A 285 -41.47 0.81 15.00
CA VAL A 285 -42.45 1.72 15.59
C VAL A 285 -43.42 0.90 16.44
N LEU A 286 -43.33 1.02 17.77
CA LEU A 286 -44.45 0.74 18.67
C LEU A 286 -45.30 2.01 18.81
N ALA A 287 -46.61 1.85 18.57
CA ALA A 287 -47.60 2.90 18.57
C ALA A 287 -47.83 3.53 19.95
N LYS A 288 -47.94 4.86 19.96
CA LYS A 288 -48.30 5.73 21.09
C LYS A 288 -49.81 5.65 21.37
N LYS A 289 -50.20 5.48 22.63
CA LYS A 289 -51.55 5.83 23.11
C LYS A 289 -51.45 6.56 24.45
N ASN A 290 -51.57 7.88 24.43
CA ASN A 290 -51.93 8.69 25.60
C ASN A 290 -52.95 9.74 25.16
N SER A 291 -54.17 9.63 25.69
CA SER A 291 -55.09 10.74 25.90
C SER A 291 -56.20 10.30 26.87
N LYS A 292 -55.99 10.54 28.15
CA LYS A 292 -56.78 11.43 29.03
C LYS A 292 -56.26 11.33 30.45
#